data_AF-A0A9P6ZGP7-F1
#
_entry.id   AF-A0A9P6ZGP7-F1
#
_cell.length_a   1.000
_cell.length_b   1.000
_cell.length_c   1.000
_cell.angle_alpha   90.00
_cell.angle_beta   90.00
_cell.angle_gamma   90.00
#
_symmetry.space_group_name_H-M   'P 1'
#
loop_
_entity.id
_entity.type
_entity.pdbx_description
1 polymer ?
#
loop_
_entity_poly.entity_id
_entity_poly.type
_entity_poly.pdbx_seq_one_letter_code
_entity_poly.pdbx_strand_id
1 'polypeptide(L)'
;MSSSGSSHSLRSRGTIDVAAAAAAGTNRKAPAVWSKAEEITFLEFLVKALPSSGDGGFKMPTFNQASAELKTKYPNQRGAEKTGAVCKNKWTAPKNITPLSRMSHILFLTCVLCALIRLLTIVLLTLLIA
;
A
#
# COMPACT_ATOMS: atom_id res chain seq x y z
N MET A 1 -46.87 23.72 32.82
CA MET A 1 -46.12 22.61 32.19
C MET A 1 -45.98 22.94 30.72
N SER A 2 -44.84 23.49 30.30
CA SER A 2 -44.61 23.95 28.93
C SER A 2 -43.46 23.12 28.35
N SER A 3 -43.73 22.34 27.30
CA SER A 3 -42.68 21.58 26.59
C SER A 3 -42.33 22.30 25.29
N SER A 4 -41.10 22.82 25.26
CA SER A 4 -40.49 23.49 24.11
C SER A 4 -40.21 22.50 22.98
N GLY A 5 -40.76 22.76 21.80
CA GLY A 5 -40.41 22.06 20.57
C GLY A 5 -39.01 22.45 20.10
N SER A 6 -38.15 21.47 19.86
CA SER A 6 -36.84 21.66 19.22
C SER A 6 -36.95 21.31 17.74
N SER A 7 -37.10 22.34 16.91
CA SER A 7 -37.02 22.21 15.46
C SER A 7 -35.55 22.34 15.05
N HIS A 8 -34.86 21.22 14.85
CA HIS A 8 -33.54 21.20 14.21
C HIS A 8 -33.66 21.60 12.73
N SER A 9 -33.51 22.89 12.46
CA SER A 9 -33.44 23.45 11.10
C SER A 9 -32.02 23.29 10.56
N LEU A 10 -31.82 22.32 9.66
CA LEU A 10 -30.64 22.26 8.79
C LEU A 10 -31.02 22.76 7.39
N ARG A 11 -31.08 24.09 7.25
CA ARG A 11 -31.06 24.74 5.93
C ARG A 11 -30.07 25.89 5.95
N SER A 12 -28.85 25.60 5.52
CA SER A 12 -28.00 26.58 4.85
C SER A 12 -27.55 25.97 3.53
N ARG A 13 -28.35 26.19 2.48
CA ARG A 13 -27.88 26.10 1.10
C ARG A 13 -27.16 27.42 0.80
N GLY A 14 -25.92 27.53 1.25
CA GLY A 14 -25.02 28.59 0.80
C GLY A 14 -24.60 28.29 -0.63
N THR A 15 -24.80 29.26 -1.52
CA THR A 15 -24.29 29.26 -2.89
C THR A 15 -22.78 29.05 -2.85
N ILE A 16 -22.27 27.96 -3.41
CA ILE A 16 -20.82 27.74 -3.52
C ILE A 16 -20.32 28.67 -4.62
N ASP A 17 -19.81 29.84 -4.22
CA ASP A 17 -18.95 30.65 -5.06
C ASP A 17 -17.69 29.84 -5.37
N VAL A 18 -17.63 29.31 -6.59
CA VAL A 18 -16.54 28.48 -7.11
C VAL A 18 -15.17 29.19 -7.03
N ALA A 19 -15.17 30.52 -6.94
CA ALA A 19 -13.97 31.34 -6.76
C ALA A 19 -13.39 31.27 -5.33
N ALA A 20 -14.22 31.13 -4.29
CA ALA A 20 -13.75 31.12 -2.90
C ALA A 20 -13.14 29.76 -2.48
N ALA A 21 -13.60 28.66 -3.09
CA ALA A 21 -13.07 27.32 -2.86
C ALA A 21 -11.63 27.13 -3.39
N ALA A 22 -11.19 27.96 -4.35
CA ALA A 22 -9.83 27.95 -4.87
C ALA A 22 -8.82 28.67 -3.92
N ALA A 23 -9.30 29.57 -3.06
CA ALA A 23 -8.47 30.35 -2.14
C ALA A 23 -8.30 29.68 -0.76
N ALA A 24 -9.10 28.65 -0.43
CA ALA A 24 -8.85 27.77 0.70
C ALA A 24 -7.69 26.82 0.35
N GLY A 25 -6.47 27.36 0.32
CA GLY A 25 -5.24 26.62 0.11
C GLY A 25 -5.16 25.50 1.13
N THR A 26 -5.61 24.30 0.75
CA THR A 26 -5.39 23.11 1.56
C THR A 26 -3.87 22.99 1.70
N ASN A 27 -3.37 23.13 2.93
CA ASN A 27 -1.98 22.89 3.30
C ASN A 27 -1.67 21.40 3.10
N ARG A 28 -1.64 20.96 1.84
CA ARG A 28 -1.33 19.57 1.49
C ARG A 28 0.18 19.46 1.57
N LYS A 29 0.64 18.63 2.49
CA LYS A 29 2.03 18.16 2.51
C LYS A 29 2.39 17.70 1.10
N ALA A 30 3.59 18.08 0.64
CA ALA A 30 4.08 17.70 -0.67
C ALA A 30 3.96 16.17 -0.86
N PRO A 31 3.57 15.67 -2.03
CA PRO A 31 3.51 14.23 -2.26
C PRO A 31 4.92 13.63 -2.24
N ALA A 32 5.03 12.36 -1.81
CA ALA A 32 6.26 11.60 -1.98
C ALA A 32 6.48 11.33 -3.46
N VAL A 33 7.67 11.66 -3.95
CA VAL A 33 8.07 11.37 -5.34
C VAL A 33 8.89 10.09 -5.35
N TRP A 34 8.45 9.12 -6.15
CA TRP A 34 9.08 7.81 -6.25
C TRP A 34 9.90 7.72 -7.54
N SER A 35 11.20 7.49 -7.40
CA SER A 35 12.06 7.10 -8.51
C SER A 35 11.94 5.59 -8.78
N LYS A 36 12.30 5.17 -10.00
CA LYS A 36 12.30 3.74 -10.38
C LYS A 36 13.17 2.90 -9.44
N ALA A 37 14.33 3.41 -9.03
CA ALA A 37 15.24 2.70 -8.13
C ALA A 37 14.66 2.53 -6.71
N GLU A 38 13.96 3.55 -6.19
CA GLU A 38 13.25 3.45 -4.92
C GLU A 38 12.09 2.45 -5.00
N GLU A 39 11.33 2.46 -6.10
CA GLU A 39 10.26 1.49 -6.30
C GLU A 39 10.78 0.05 -6.38
N ILE A 40 11.88 -0.20 -7.11
CA ILE A 40 12.48 -1.53 -7.19
C ILE A 40 12.93 -2.01 -5.81
N THR A 41 13.69 -1.20 -5.06
CA THR A 41 14.11 -1.57 -3.70
C THR A 41 12.92 -1.87 -2.79
N PHE A 42 11.87 -1.04 -2.86
CA PHE A 42 10.67 -1.26 -2.07
C PHE A 42 10.01 -2.61 -2.37
N LEU A 43 9.91 -2.98 -3.65
CA LEU A 43 9.32 -4.25 -4.07
C LEU A 43 10.21 -5.44 -3.73
N GLU A 44 11.53 -5.33 -3.92
CA GLU A 44 12.49 -6.36 -3.52
C GLU A 44 12.39 -6.67 -2.02
N PHE A 45 12.23 -5.64 -1.19
CA PHE A 45 12.01 -5.83 0.24
C PHE A 45 10.70 -6.58 0.53
N LEU A 46 9.60 -6.17 -0.11
CA LEU A 46 8.30 -6.85 0.07
C LEU A 46 8.35 -8.31 -0.38
N VAL A 47 9.01 -8.61 -1.51
CA VAL A 47 9.19 -9.99 -1.99
C VAL A 47 9.97 -10.82 -0.99
N LYS A 48 11.03 -10.28 -0.39
CA LYS A 48 11.78 -10.96 0.69
C LYS A 48 10.92 -11.17 1.95
N ALA A 49 9.97 -10.29 2.22
CA ALA A 49 9.08 -10.38 3.37
C ALA A 49 7.85 -11.28 3.13
N LEU A 50 7.59 -11.71 1.88
CA LEU A 50 6.43 -12.55 1.54
C LEU A 50 6.31 -13.83 2.38
N PRO A 51 7.38 -14.61 2.63
CA PRO A 51 7.27 -15.83 3.42
C PRO A 51 6.79 -15.59 4.86
N SER A 52 7.00 -14.37 5.36
CA SER A 52 6.57 -13.94 6.70
C SER A 52 5.20 -13.23 6.69
N SER A 53 4.63 -13.00 5.50
CA SER A 53 3.28 -12.46 5.33
C SER A 53 2.28 -13.59 5.50
N GLY A 54 1.43 -13.50 6.52
CA GLY A 54 0.28 -14.40 6.63
C GLY A 54 -0.82 -14.05 5.62
N ASP A 55 -1.95 -14.76 5.69
CA ASP A 55 -3.10 -14.61 4.78
C ASP A 55 -3.70 -13.19 4.75
N GLY A 56 -3.41 -12.37 5.76
CA GLY A 56 -3.85 -10.97 5.85
C GLY A 56 -2.97 -9.94 5.11
N GLY A 57 -1.95 -10.39 4.37
CA GLY A 57 -1.00 -9.51 3.69
C GLY A 57 0.05 -8.88 4.62
N PHE A 58 0.81 -7.92 4.09
CA PHE A 58 1.88 -7.27 4.84
C PHE A 58 1.34 -6.43 6.01
N LYS A 59 1.89 -6.66 7.20
CA LYS A 59 1.57 -5.90 8.40
C LYS A 59 2.30 -4.54 8.37
N MET A 60 1.81 -3.57 9.13
CA MET A 60 2.45 -2.25 9.26
C MET A 60 3.95 -2.29 9.61
N PRO A 61 4.44 -3.21 10.48
CA PRO A 61 5.87 -3.36 10.74
C PRO A 61 6.70 -3.62 9.48
N THR A 62 6.20 -4.40 8.53
CA THR A 62 6.87 -4.65 7.25
C THR A 62 7.04 -3.35 6.47
N PHE A 63 6.02 -2.51 6.39
CA PHE A 63 6.11 -1.21 5.71
C PHE A 63 7.05 -0.23 6.44
N ASN A 64 7.12 -0.28 7.77
CA ASN A 64 8.07 0.53 8.54
C ASN A 64 9.51 0.10 8.27
N GLN A 65 9.78 -1.20 8.20
CA GLN A 65 11.11 -1.72 7.86
C GLN A 65 11.51 -1.35 6.42
N ALA A 66 10.58 -1.48 5.47
CA ALA A 66 10.81 -1.05 4.08
C ALA A 66 11.14 0.45 4.00
N SER A 67 10.43 1.28 4.77
CA SER A 67 10.71 2.72 4.90
C SER A 67 12.11 2.99 5.44
N ALA A 68 12.54 2.25 6.46
CA ALA A 68 13.88 2.38 7.02
C ALA A 68 14.98 1.97 6.02
N GLU A 69 14.76 0.90 5.24
CA GLU A 69 15.70 0.51 4.17
C GLU A 69 15.78 1.59 3.09
N LEU A 70 14.64 2.12 2.64
CA LEU A 70 14.61 3.21 1.65
C LEU A 70 15.34 4.45 2.15
N LYS A 71 15.19 4.79 3.43
CA LYS A 71 15.90 5.92 4.04
C LYS A 71 17.40 5.70 4.12
N THR A 72 17.82 4.46 4.40
CA THR A 72 19.23 4.06 4.46
C THR A 72 19.88 4.07 3.08
N LYS A 73 19.20 3.50 2.08
CA LYS A 73 19.71 3.35 0.71
C LYS A 73 19.61 4.65 -0.10
N TYR A 74 18.61 5.47 0.18
CA TYR A 74 18.34 6.73 -0.49
C TYR A 74 18.17 7.84 0.55
N PRO A 75 19.25 8.40 1.11
CA PRO A 75 19.14 9.47 2.11
C PRO A 75 18.59 10.78 1.52
N ASN A 76 18.83 11.02 0.22
CA ASN A 76 18.41 12.24 -0.49
C ASN A 76 17.12 12.01 -1.29
N GLN A 77 16.02 11.73 -0.60
CA GLN A 77 14.72 11.45 -1.24
C GLN A 77 14.08 12.72 -1.80
N ARG A 78 13.35 12.58 -2.92
CA ARG A 78 12.56 13.66 -3.51
C ARG A 78 11.13 13.70 -2.94
N GLY A 79 10.61 14.91 -2.72
CA GLY A 79 9.26 15.12 -2.20
C GLY A 79 9.15 14.82 -0.72
N ALA A 80 7.96 14.40 -0.26
CA ALA A 80 7.78 13.99 1.14
C ALA A 80 8.51 12.70 1.48
N GLU A 81 8.85 12.57 2.77
CA GLU A 81 9.44 11.38 3.36
C GLU A 81 8.58 10.14 3.11
N LYS A 82 9.22 9.05 2.66
CA LYS A 82 8.57 7.75 2.40
C LYS A 82 8.39 6.98 3.70
N THR A 83 7.52 7.47 4.59
CA THR A 83 7.19 6.79 5.85
C THR A 83 6.50 5.44 5.59
N GLY A 84 6.36 4.59 6.63
CA GLY A 84 5.63 3.32 6.51
C GLY A 84 4.19 3.50 6.02
N ALA A 85 3.51 4.58 6.41
CA ALA A 85 2.18 4.91 5.90
C ALA A 85 2.19 5.24 4.39
N VAL A 86 3.20 5.97 3.92
CA VAL A 86 3.38 6.27 2.49
C VAL A 86 3.68 4.98 1.71
N CYS A 87 4.51 4.09 2.26
CA CYS A 87 4.81 2.78 1.68
C CYS A 87 3.55 1.90 1.58
N LYS A 88 2.75 1.83 2.65
CA LYS A 88 1.46 1.13 2.66
C LYS A 88 0.52 1.71 1.60
N ASN A 89 0.36 3.03 1.59
CA ASN A 89 -0.51 3.71 0.63
C ASN A 89 -0.04 3.48 -0.82
N LYS A 90 1.28 3.44 -1.06
CA LYS A 90 1.85 3.12 -2.38
C LYS A 90 1.52 1.69 -2.80
N TRP A 91 1.63 0.72 -1.88
CA TRP A 91 1.27 -0.69 -2.11
C TRP A 91 -0.23 -0.88 -2.39
N THR A 92 -1.09 -0.19 -1.64
CA THR A 92 -2.55 -0.33 -1.77
C THR A 92 -3.16 0.60 -2.83
N ALA A 93 -2.38 1.49 -3.45
CA ALA A 93 -2.89 2.46 -4.41
C ALA A 93 -3.25 1.76 -5.73
N PRO A 94 -4.53 1.78 -6.16
CA PRO A 94 -4.98 1.07 -7.37
C PRO A 94 -4.38 1.63 -8.66
N LYS A 95 -3.89 2.89 -8.64
CA LYS A 95 -3.39 3.61 -9.83
C LYS A 95 -1.88 3.49 -10.06
N ASN A 96 -1.11 2.98 -9.09
CA ASN A 96 0.35 2.86 -9.19
C ASN A 96 0.82 1.41 -9.41
N ILE A 97 -0.11 0.48 -9.61
CA ILE A 97 0.17 -0.90 -9.99
C ILE A 97 0.33 -0.95 -11.51
N THR A 98 1.49 -0.57 -12.05
CA THR A 98 1.99 -1.03 -13.37
C THR A 98 3.48 -0.66 -13.45
N PRO A 99 4.42 -1.59 -13.78
CA PRO A 99 4.29 -2.93 -14.35
C PRO A 99 4.12 -4.07 -13.33
N LEU A 100 3.73 -3.77 -12.09
CA LEU A 100 3.40 -4.76 -11.07
C LEU A 100 2.16 -5.60 -11.37
N SER A 101 1.27 -5.25 -12.30
CA SER A 101 0.21 -6.20 -12.69
C SER A 101 0.79 -7.42 -13.43
N ARG A 102 1.83 -7.22 -14.24
CA ARG A 102 2.59 -8.32 -14.86
C ARG A 102 3.49 -9.03 -13.86
N MET A 103 4.18 -8.30 -12.97
CA MET A 103 5.00 -8.94 -11.93
C MET A 103 4.19 -9.56 -10.79
N SER A 104 3.01 -9.06 -10.46
CA SER A 104 2.08 -9.68 -9.52
C SER A 104 1.54 -10.95 -10.14
N HIS A 105 1.10 -10.97 -11.41
CA HIS A 105 0.81 -12.26 -12.06
C HIS A 105 2.03 -13.18 -12.11
N ILE A 106 3.24 -12.71 -12.40
CA ILE A 106 4.45 -13.56 -12.38
C ILE A 106 4.79 -14.02 -10.95
N LEU A 107 4.64 -13.19 -9.92
CA LEU A 107 4.83 -13.53 -8.51
C LEU A 107 3.72 -14.46 -8.01
N PHE A 108 2.49 -14.29 -8.47
CA PHE A 108 1.36 -15.17 -8.18
C PHE A 108 1.57 -16.51 -8.88
N LEU A 109 1.94 -16.51 -10.17
CA LEU A 109 2.24 -17.71 -10.94
C LEU A 109 3.44 -18.44 -10.35
N THR A 110 4.52 -17.74 -10.01
CA THR A 110 5.71 -18.36 -9.40
C THR A 110 5.44 -18.79 -7.97
N CYS A 111 4.66 -18.08 -7.17
CA CYS A 111 4.31 -18.50 -5.81
C CYS A 111 3.37 -19.73 -5.83
N VAL A 112 2.34 -19.72 -6.69
CA VAL A 112 1.43 -20.86 -6.89
C VAL A 112 2.17 -22.05 -7.50
N LEU A 113 3.05 -21.84 -8.48
CA LEU A 113 3.86 -22.89 -9.08
C LEU A 113 4.86 -23.46 -8.06
N CYS A 114 5.53 -22.63 -7.26
CA CYS A 114 6.40 -23.08 -6.17
C CYS A 114 5.63 -23.88 -5.12
N ALA A 115 4.41 -23.47 -4.78
CA ALA A 115 3.55 -24.21 -3.85
C ALA A 115 3.13 -25.57 -4.44
N LEU A 116 2.75 -25.62 -5.72
CA LEU A 116 2.40 -26.86 -6.42
C LEU A 116 3.59 -27.80 -6.56
N ILE A 117 4.78 -27.30 -6.89
CA ILE A 117 6.00 -28.11 -6.97
C ILE A 117 6.33 -28.72 -5.61
N ARG A 118 6.26 -27.92 -4.52
CA ARG A 118 6.46 -28.43 -3.17
C ARG A 118 5.45 -29.52 -2.81
N LEU A 119 4.16 -29.30 -3.10
CA LEU A 119 3.12 -30.28 -2.83
C LEU A 119 3.33 -31.58 -3.63
N LEU A 120 3.69 -31.47 -4.91
CA LEU A 120 3.99 -32.61 -5.78
C LEU A 120 5.19 -33.40 -5.25
N THR A 121 6.26 -32.71 -4.84
CA THR A 121 7.44 -33.39 -4.27
C THR A 121 7.11 -34.14 -2.98
N ILE A 122 6.26 -33.58 -2.11
CA ILE A 122 5.84 -34.24 -0.87
C ILE A 122 5.04 -35.50 -1.18
N VAL A 123 4.06 -35.41 -2.10
CA VAL A 123 3.21 -36.55 -2.50
C VAL A 123 4.03 -37.66 -3.15
N LEU A 124 4.97 -37.32 -4.03
CA LEU A 124 5.84 -38.29 -4.69
C LEU A 124 6.75 -39.00 -3.67
N LEU A 125 7.32 -38.26 -2.72
CA LEU A 125 8.16 -38.83 -1.66
C LEU A 125 7.37 -39.81 -0.80
N THR A 126 6.13 -39.47 -0.41
CA THR A 126 5.27 -40.36 0.37
C THR A 126 4.88 -41.63 -0.38
N LEU A 127 4.71 -41.58 -1.71
CA LEU A 127 4.40 -42.75 -2.54
C LEU A 127 5.62 -43.64 -2.81
N LEU A 128 6.83 -43.10 -2.74
CA LEU A 128 8.07 -43.84 -2.97
C LEU A 128 8.54 -44.60 -1.72
N ILE A 129 8.06 -44.18 -0.55
CA ILE A 129 8.37 -44.76 0.76
C ILE A 129 7.25 -45.73 1.22
N ALA A 130 6.11 -45.74 0.52
CA ALA A 130 5.00 -46.66 0.75
C ALA A 130 5.09 -47.88 -0.18
#